data_AF-A0A4R6JBV6-F1
#
_entry.id   AF-A0A4R6JBV6-F1
#
_cell.length_a   1.000
_cell.length_b   1.000
_cell.length_c   1.000
_cell.angle_alpha   90.00
_cell.angle_beta   90.00
_cell.angle_gamma   90.00
#
_symmetry.space_group_name_H-M   'P 1'
#
loop_
_entity.id
_entity.type
_entity.pdbx_description
1 polymer ?
#
loop_
_entity_poly.entity_id
_entity_poly.type
_entity_poly.pdbx_seq_one_letter_code
_entity_poly.pdbx_strand_id
1 'polypeptide(L)'
;MAADLPDIRRSRRHRHTATPRQGYAPSSPRHSYVIPAEAPVPDVVRGDGIQALSHDVLVRRSLEISPGGFITIISIIQGVALALLAENTFEKPSLLAGVQSVATLLIFVVVFYWYLTMSVLLRWAPSFLDAFLPFGYAALEIPPAFFIGDARAWNLWLSLFWFGTMACMMITRKWSPRSHFGDHVEAHRILHRLLRELQTMAGITAFAVGLCGVFAFLDWTNQLFWGLTGSIIVLFTVGVVVARTEVCSSQIHAHFGVHRPPFN
;
A
#
# COMPACT_ATOMS: atom_id res chain seq x y z
N MET A 1 -50.56 -29.28 -1.46
CA MET A 1 -49.84 -29.64 -2.70
C MET A 1 -48.45 -29.03 -2.61
N ALA A 2 -47.49 -29.80 -2.09
CA ALA A 2 -46.09 -29.39 -1.98
C ALA A 2 -45.36 -29.86 -3.25
N ALA A 3 -44.67 -28.94 -3.92
CA ALA A 3 -43.90 -29.23 -5.12
C ALA A 3 -42.47 -29.64 -4.73
N ASP A 4 -42.09 -30.86 -5.08
CA ASP A 4 -40.73 -31.40 -4.96
C ASP A 4 -39.76 -30.63 -5.86
N LEU A 5 -38.69 -30.10 -5.27
CA LEU A 5 -37.56 -29.50 -5.99
C LEU A 5 -36.47 -30.56 -6.21
N PRO A 6 -35.92 -30.69 -7.42
CA PRO A 6 -34.89 -31.69 -7.72
C PRO A 6 -33.51 -31.31 -7.17
N ASP A 7 -32.87 -32.31 -6.57
CA ASP A 7 -31.56 -32.27 -5.91
C ASP A 7 -30.40 -32.19 -6.93
N ILE A 8 -29.86 -30.98 -7.12
CA ILE A 8 -28.68 -30.71 -7.96
C ILE A 8 -27.42 -30.88 -7.12
N ARG A 9 -27.12 -32.12 -6.74
CA ARG A 9 -25.80 -32.51 -6.22
C ARG A 9 -25.33 -33.76 -6.95
N ARG A 10 -24.59 -33.59 -8.04
CA ARG A 10 -23.53 -34.52 -8.47
C ARG A 10 -22.73 -34.02 -9.67
N SER A 11 -21.45 -34.35 -9.61
CA SER A 11 -20.50 -34.53 -10.72
C SER A 11 -19.66 -33.31 -11.16
N ARG A 12 -18.42 -33.27 -10.65
CA ARG A 12 -17.25 -33.42 -11.52
C ARG A 12 -15.99 -33.69 -10.69
N ARG A 13 -15.74 -34.98 -10.43
CA ARG A 13 -14.38 -35.49 -10.24
C ARG A 13 -13.80 -35.68 -11.64
N HIS A 14 -12.91 -34.79 -12.08
CA HIS A 14 -11.99 -35.13 -13.16
C HIS A 14 -10.66 -35.56 -12.56
N ARG A 15 -10.44 -36.87 -12.64
CA ARG A 15 -9.23 -37.60 -12.30
C ARG A 15 -8.26 -37.41 -13.48
N HIS A 16 -7.18 -36.65 -13.29
CA HIS A 16 -6.11 -36.61 -14.28
C HIS A 16 -5.26 -37.88 -14.12
N THR A 17 -5.36 -38.74 -15.13
CA THR A 17 -4.53 -39.92 -15.36
C THR A 17 -3.08 -39.50 -15.62
N ALA A 18 -2.17 -40.04 -14.82
CA ALA A 18 -0.73 -39.93 -15.02
C ALA A 18 -0.29 -40.72 -16.25
N THR A 19 0.42 -40.09 -17.17
CA THR A 19 1.15 -40.74 -18.26
C THR A 19 2.52 -41.21 -17.77
N PRO A 20 2.94 -42.46 -18.03
CA PRO A 20 4.28 -42.94 -17.72
C PRO A 20 5.29 -42.38 -18.72
N ARG A 21 6.33 -41.68 -18.23
CA ARG A 21 7.49 -41.29 -19.04
C ARG A 21 8.37 -42.53 -19.28
N GLN A 22 8.31 -43.06 -20.50
CA GLN A 22 9.26 -44.03 -21.02
C GLN A 22 10.66 -43.43 -21.07
N GLY A 23 11.63 -44.21 -20.59
CA GLY A 23 13.05 -43.87 -20.62
C GLY A 23 13.60 -43.87 -22.04
N TYR A 24 14.56 -42.97 -22.27
CA TYR A 24 15.46 -43.03 -23.42
C TYR A 24 16.87 -42.86 -22.89
N ALA A 25 17.64 -43.95 -22.93
CA ALA A 25 19.06 -43.98 -22.67
C ALA A 25 19.79 -44.07 -24.02
N PRO A 26 20.61 -43.07 -24.39
CA PRO A 26 21.65 -43.26 -25.37
C PRO A 26 22.98 -43.50 -24.65
N SER A 27 23.43 -44.76 -24.73
CA SER A 27 24.79 -45.19 -24.41
C SER A 27 25.77 -44.69 -25.48
N SER A 28 26.72 -43.84 -25.08
CA SER A 28 27.92 -43.54 -25.85
C SER A 28 29.15 -43.68 -24.95
N PRO A 29 30.19 -44.44 -25.35
CA PRO A 29 31.41 -44.58 -24.55
C PRO A 29 32.25 -43.32 -24.68
N ARG A 30 32.28 -42.48 -23.64
CA ARG A 30 33.24 -41.37 -23.53
C ARG A 30 34.49 -41.87 -22.83
N HIS A 31 35.63 -41.76 -23.52
CA HIS A 31 36.96 -41.92 -22.95
C HIS A 31 37.15 -41.00 -21.74
N SER A 32 37.39 -41.59 -20.57
CA SER A 32 37.73 -40.90 -19.34
C SER A 32 39.18 -40.41 -19.41
N TYR A 33 39.38 -39.17 -19.82
CA TYR A 33 40.62 -38.44 -19.53
C TYR A 33 40.57 -38.03 -18.05
N VAL A 34 41.41 -38.65 -17.21
CA VAL A 34 41.55 -38.30 -15.80
C VAL A 34 42.38 -37.01 -15.75
N ILE A 35 41.70 -35.87 -15.59
CA ILE A 35 42.34 -34.58 -15.29
C ILE A 35 42.72 -34.62 -13.80
N PRO A 36 44.00 -34.40 -13.43
CA PRO A 36 44.41 -34.28 -12.04
C PRO A 36 43.63 -33.13 -11.40
N ALA A 37 43.10 -33.36 -10.19
CA ALA A 37 42.34 -32.37 -9.45
C ALA A 37 43.24 -31.16 -9.10
N GLU A 38 43.23 -30.14 -9.95
CA GLU A 38 43.71 -28.81 -9.61
C GLU A 38 42.86 -28.29 -8.45
N ALA A 39 43.54 -27.90 -7.37
CA ALA A 39 42.91 -27.22 -6.25
C ALA A 39 42.17 -25.98 -6.78
N PRO A 40 40.94 -25.70 -6.31
CA PRO A 40 40.18 -24.56 -6.79
C PRO A 40 40.93 -23.27 -6.44
N VAL A 41 41.50 -22.64 -7.46
CA VAL A 41 41.97 -21.27 -7.38
C VAL A 41 40.75 -20.40 -7.06
N PRO A 42 40.76 -19.60 -5.98
CA PRO A 42 39.69 -18.66 -5.74
C PRO A 42 39.70 -17.64 -6.88
N ASP A 43 38.70 -17.71 -7.74
CA ASP A 43 38.44 -16.73 -8.78
C ASP A 43 38.29 -15.36 -8.13
N VAL A 44 39.38 -14.59 -8.10
CA VAL A 44 39.33 -13.14 -7.94
C VAL A 44 38.78 -12.61 -9.26
N VAL A 45 37.44 -12.62 -9.35
CA VAL A 45 36.68 -12.14 -10.50
C VAL A 45 36.98 -10.65 -10.70
N ARG A 46 37.82 -10.38 -11.69
CA ARG A 46 38.11 -9.07 -12.25
C ARG A 46 36.81 -8.53 -12.87
N GLY A 47 36.03 -7.75 -12.12
CA GLY A 47 34.80 -7.15 -12.65
C GLY A 47 33.80 -6.54 -11.66
N ASP A 48 34.22 -5.96 -10.53
CA ASP A 48 33.29 -5.34 -9.56
C ASP A 48 32.51 -4.11 -10.09
N GLY A 49 32.83 -3.61 -11.30
CA GLY A 49 32.13 -2.48 -11.91
C GLY A 49 30.90 -2.85 -12.74
N ILE A 50 30.86 -4.05 -13.32
CA ILE A 50 29.75 -4.52 -14.17
C ILE A 50 29.49 -5.99 -13.86
N GLN A 51 29.06 -6.25 -12.62
CA GLN A 51 28.51 -7.54 -12.25
C GLN A 51 27.25 -7.76 -13.10
N ALA A 52 27.23 -8.82 -13.92
CA ALA A 52 26.04 -9.21 -14.65
C ALA A 52 24.86 -9.25 -13.67
N LEU A 53 23.75 -8.62 -14.06
CA LEU A 53 22.58 -8.39 -13.22
C LEU A 53 21.95 -9.73 -12.82
N SER A 54 22.52 -10.40 -11.81
CA SER A 54 21.97 -11.62 -11.25
C SER A 54 20.75 -11.25 -10.42
N HIS A 55 19.79 -12.16 -10.34
CA HIS A 55 18.61 -12.02 -9.50
C HIS A 55 18.99 -11.55 -8.09
N ASP A 56 20.06 -12.09 -7.50
CA ASP A 56 20.47 -11.79 -6.13
C ASP A 56 21.12 -10.40 -5.99
N VAL A 57 21.84 -9.92 -7.01
CA VAL A 57 22.40 -8.56 -7.03
C VAL A 57 21.29 -7.52 -7.24
N LEU A 58 20.30 -7.82 -8.08
CA LEU A 58 19.13 -6.96 -8.29
C LEU A 58 18.22 -6.95 -7.05
N VAL A 59 18.03 -8.10 -6.40
CA VAL A 59 17.28 -8.23 -5.13
C VAL A 59 18.00 -7.52 -4.00
N ARG A 60 19.33 -7.60 -3.91
CA ARG A 60 20.09 -6.89 -2.88
C ARG A 60 20.10 -5.37 -3.10
N ARG A 61 20.35 -4.91 -4.32
CA ARG A 61 20.33 -3.47 -4.64
C ARG A 61 18.93 -2.87 -4.52
N SER A 62 17.88 -3.61 -4.88
CA SER A 62 16.49 -3.16 -4.65
C SER A 62 16.06 -3.22 -3.19
N LEU A 63 16.71 -4.02 -2.33
CA LEU A 63 16.53 -3.97 -0.88
C LEU A 63 17.18 -2.73 -0.27
N GLU A 64 18.42 -2.46 -0.64
CA GLU A 64 19.26 -1.49 0.04
C GLU A 64 18.97 -0.04 -0.42
N ILE A 65 18.59 0.17 -1.69
CA ILE A 65 18.48 1.52 -2.28
C ILE A 65 17.03 2.06 -2.27
N SER A 66 16.04 1.18 -2.39
CA SER A 66 14.65 1.57 -2.69
C SER A 66 13.97 2.39 -1.57
N PRO A 67 13.96 1.95 -0.30
CA PRO A 67 13.17 2.65 0.73
C PRO A 67 13.72 4.04 1.06
N GLY A 68 15.05 4.19 1.15
CA GLY A 68 15.69 5.44 1.51
C GLY A 68 15.44 6.55 0.50
N GLY A 69 15.60 6.25 -0.80
CA GLY A 69 15.36 7.22 -1.87
C GLY A 69 13.90 7.66 -1.93
N PHE A 70 12.96 6.73 -1.79
CA PHE A 70 11.54 7.05 -1.74
C PHE A 70 11.17 7.92 -0.53
N ILE A 71 11.74 7.64 0.64
CA ILE A 71 11.54 8.46 1.84
C ILE A 71 12.01 9.88 1.60
N THR A 72 13.22 10.07 1.07
CA THR A 72 13.75 11.41 0.82
C THR A 72 12.87 12.19 -0.16
N ILE A 73 12.45 11.57 -1.26
CA ILE A 73 11.58 12.20 -2.26
C ILE A 73 10.24 12.60 -1.63
N ILE A 74 9.61 11.70 -0.88
CA ILE A 74 8.33 12.00 -0.24
C ILE A 74 8.51 13.12 0.80
N SER A 75 9.56 13.10 1.61
CA SER A 75 9.82 14.14 2.62
C SER A 75 10.04 15.52 2.00
N ILE A 76 10.72 15.61 0.84
CA ILE A 76 10.89 16.88 0.13
C ILE A 76 9.53 17.41 -0.32
N ILE A 77 8.71 16.57 -0.93
CA ILE A 77 7.44 17.05 -1.50
C ILE A 77 6.40 17.33 -0.40
N GLN A 78 6.39 16.54 0.67
CA GLN A 78 5.62 16.83 1.87
C GLN A 78 6.04 18.16 2.51
N GLY A 79 7.33 18.54 2.40
CA GLY A 79 7.81 19.86 2.81
C GLY A 79 7.12 21.01 2.05
N VAL A 80 6.87 20.83 0.74
CA VAL A 80 6.13 21.82 -0.07
C VAL A 80 4.67 21.91 0.37
N ALA A 81 4.01 20.77 0.55
CA ALA A 81 2.62 20.73 1.03
C ALA A 81 2.50 21.34 2.44
N LEU A 82 3.48 21.11 3.32
CA LEU A 82 3.53 21.67 4.67
C LEU A 82 3.76 23.19 4.66
N ALA A 83 4.59 23.70 3.73
CA ALA A 83 4.79 25.14 3.56
C ALA A 83 3.49 25.83 3.10
N LEU A 84 2.82 25.27 2.09
CA LEU A 84 1.52 25.77 1.62
C LEU A 84 0.45 25.68 2.70
N LEU A 85 0.43 24.59 3.45
CA LEU A 85 -0.45 24.40 4.60
C LEU A 85 -0.23 25.51 5.63
N ALA A 86 1.02 25.80 6.01
CA ALA A 86 1.33 26.88 6.95
C ALA A 86 0.90 28.25 6.41
N GLU A 87 1.26 28.57 5.17
CA GLU A 87 0.91 29.83 4.51
C GLU A 87 -0.61 30.07 4.50
N ASN A 88 -1.38 29.11 3.98
CA ASN A 88 -2.84 29.23 3.87
C ASN A 88 -3.53 29.25 5.25
N THR A 89 -2.97 28.57 6.25
CA THR A 89 -3.49 28.59 7.62
C THR A 89 -3.39 29.98 8.25
N PHE A 90 -2.27 30.67 8.04
CA PHE A 90 -2.01 31.98 8.64
C PHE A 90 -2.56 33.15 7.81
N GLU A 91 -2.77 32.99 6.51
CA GLU A 91 -3.37 34.03 5.66
C GLU A 91 -4.84 34.30 6.07
N LYS A 92 -5.60 33.27 6.44
CA LYS A 92 -7.03 33.37 6.79
C LYS A 92 -7.32 32.66 8.12
N PRO A 93 -6.89 33.25 9.25
CA PRO A 93 -7.05 32.61 10.55
C PRO A 93 -8.53 32.46 10.89
N SER A 94 -8.98 31.22 10.97
CA SER A 94 -10.33 30.86 11.41
C SER A 94 -10.29 29.53 12.16
N LEU A 95 -11.29 29.28 13.01
CA LEU A 95 -11.40 28.00 13.71
C LEU A 95 -11.45 26.83 12.72
N LEU A 96 -12.21 26.99 11.63
CA LEU A 96 -12.31 25.99 10.57
C LEU A 96 -10.95 25.72 9.93
N ALA A 97 -10.24 26.78 9.54
CA ALA A 97 -8.91 26.66 8.94
C ALA A 97 -7.97 25.89 9.88
N GLY A 98 -7.88 26.28 11.16
CA GLY A 98 -7.02 25.60 12.13
C GLY A 98 -7.33 24.10 12.27
N VAL A 99 -8.61 23.72 12.34
CA VAL A 99 -9.02 22.30 12.44
C VAL A 99 -8.70 21.53 11.15
N GLN A 100 -9.00 22.12 9.98
CA GLN A 100 -8.66 21.53 8.68
C GLN A 100 -7.16 21.38 8.49
N SER A 101 -6.36 22.31 9.00
CA SER A 101 -4.90 22.26 8.94
C SER A 101 -4.35 21.08 9.75
N VAL A 102 -4.85 20.89 10.98
CA VAL A 102 -4.48 19.74 11.82
C VAL A 102 -4.90 18.43 11.14
N ALA A 103 -6.13 18.36 10.61
CA ALA A 103 -6.61 17.18 9.90
C ALA A 103 -5.76 16.87 8.66
N THR A 104 -5.39 17.88 7.87
CA THR A 104 -4.56 17.74 6.67
C THR A 104 -3.15 17.28 7.02
N LEU A 105 -2.53 17.86 8.06
CA LEU A 105 -1.24 17.41 8.58
C LEU A 105 -1.27 15.93 8.98
N LEU A 106 -2.30 15.51 9.72
CA LEU A 106 -2.45 14.12 10.13
C LEU A 106 -2.67 13.18 8.94
N ILE A 107 -3.40 13.61 7.89
CA ILE A 107 -3.50 12.85 6.63
C ILE A 107 -2.10 12.63 6.03
N PHE A 108 -1.26 13.67 5.92
CA PHE A 108 0.09 13.55 5.35
C PHE A 108 0.94 12.54 6.11
N VAL A 109 0.90 12.62 7.45
CA VAL A 109 1.60 11.67 8.33
C VAL A 109 1.08 10.24 8.12
N VAL A 110 -0.24 10.04 8.03
CA VAL A 110 -0.83 8.72 7.81
C VAL A 110 -0.50 8.16 6.44
N VAL A 111 -0.54 8.97 5.38
CA VAL A 111 -0.19 8.54 4.02
C VAL A 111 1.26 8.09 3.99
N PHE A 112 2.17 8.87 4.58
CA PHE A 112 3.58 8.52 4.69
C PHE A 112 3.80 7.23 5.48
N TYR A 113 3.19 7.14 6.67
CA TYR A 113 3.28 5.96 7.54
C TYR A 113 2.72 4.71 6.86
N TRP A 114 1.59 4.82 6.17
CA TRP A 114 0.97 3.74 5.41
C TRP A 114 1.86 3.29 4.25
N TYR A 115 2.41 4.24 3.50
CA TYR A 115 3.35 3.96 2.42
C TYR A 115 4.58 3.20 2.92
N LEU A 116 5.17 3.64 4.03
CA LEU A 116 6.29 2.94 4.68
C LEU A 116 5.90 1.51 5.09
N THR A 117 4.77 1.37 5.78
CA THR A 117 4.29 0.07 6.26
C THR A 117 4.05 -0.88 5.08
N MET A 118 3.38 -0.42 4.02
CA MET A 118 3.15 -1.23 2.83
C MET A 118 4.45 -1.54 2.08
N SER A 119 5.42 -0.62 2.01
CA SER A 119 6.71 -0.87 1.35
C SER A 119 7.54 -1.93 2.09
N VAL A 120 7.40 -2.00 3.41
CA VAL A 120 8.04 -3.05 4.23
C VAL A 120 7.31 -4.39 4.08
N LEU A 121 5.97 -4.39 4.15
CA LEU A 121 5.17 -5.63 4.12
C LEU A 121 5.01 -6.24 2.72
N LEU A 122 4.94 -5.39 1.69
CA LEU A 122 4.71 -5.78 0.31
C LEU A 122 5.89 -5.32 -0.51
N ARG A 123 6.75 -6.28 -0.84
CA ARG A 123 7.91 -6.00 -1.66
C ARG A 123 7.58 -6.24 -3.13
N TRP A 124 7.60 -5.17 -3.91
CA TRP A 124 7.36 -5.18 -5.35
C TRP A 124 8.68 -4.99 -6.08
N ALA A 125 8.82 -5.60 -7.26
CA ALA A 125 9.89 -5.23 -8.17
C ALA A 125 9.66 -3.78 -8.62
N PRO A 126 10.67 -2.89 -8.55
CA PRO A 126 10.49 -1.49 -8.88
C PRO A 126 9.99 -1.35 -10.31
N SER A 127 8.79 -0.82 -10.46
CA SER A 127 8.21 -0.45 -11.75
C SER A 127 8.21 1.06 -11.92
N PHE A 128 8.02 1.53 -13.15
CA PHE A 128 7.83 2.95 -13.42
C PHE A 128 6.65 3.54 -12.61
N LEU A 129 5.60 2.74 -12.39
CA LEU A 129 4.44 3.15 -11.61
C LEU A 129 4.83 3.39 -10.14
N ASP A 130 5.68 2.53 -9.57
CA ASP A 130 6.17 2.71 -8.20
C ASP A 130 7.04 3.96 -8.05
N ALA A 131 7.81 4.29 -9.09
CA ALA A 131 8.57 5.54 -9.15
C ALA A 131 7.66 6.77 -9.24
N PHE A 132 6.49 6.65 -9.89
CA PHE A 132 5.53 7.74 -10.07
C PHE A 132 4.65 7.96 -8.84
N LEU A 133 4.32 6.91 -8.08
CA LEU A 133 3.40 6.97 -6.95
C LEU A 133 3.74 8.07 -5.92
N PRO A 134 4.98 8.23 -5.44
CA PRO A 134 5.37 9.33 -4.55
C PRO A 134 4.95 10.71 -5.07
N PHE A 135 5.16 10.97 -6.37
CA PHE A 135 4.80 12.24 -7.00
C PHE A 135 3.29 12.41 -7.13
N GLY A 136 2.57 11.31 -7.42
CA GLY A 136 1.12 11.30 -7.44
C GLY A 136 0.53 11.64 -6.07
N TYR A 137 1.00 10.99 -5.00
CA TYR A 137 0.55 11.27 -3.64
C TYR A 137 0.84 12.71 -3.23
N ALA A 138 2.07 13.15 -3.44
CA ALA A 138 2.49 14.52 -3.26
C ALA A 138 1.57 15.55 -3.95
N ALA A 139 1.27 15.33 -5.24
CA ALA A 139 0.41 16.25 -5.99
C ALA A 139 -1.03 16.27 -5.43
N LEU A 140 -1.52 15.14 -4.91
CA LEU A 140 -2.84 15.03 -4.29
C LEU A 140 -2.93 15.69 -2.91
N GLU A 141 -1.79 15.91 -2.24
CA GLU A 141 -1.68 16.59 -0.95
C GLU A 141 -1.75 18.13 -1.06
N ILE A 142 -1.51 18.69 -2.25
CA ILE A 142 -1.53 20.16 -2.46
C ILE A 142 -2.95 20.74 -2.35
N PRO A 143 -3.99 20.22 -3.03
CA PRO A 143 -5.30 20.85 -3.01
C PRO A 143 -5.99 20.92 -1.63
N PRO A 144 -5.91 19.93 -0.71
CA PRO A 144 -6.50 20.09 0.61
C PRO A 144 -5.76 21.15 1.43
N ALA A 145 -4.47 21.41 1.18
CA ALA A 145 -3.75 22.53 1.79
C ALA A 145 -4.17 23.89 1.20
N PHE A 146 -4.45 23.94 -0.10
CA PHE A 146 -4.91 25.15 -0.78
C PHE A 146 -6.37 25.53 -0.42
N PHE A 147 -7.24 24.54 -0.21
CA PHE A 147 -8.66 24.77 0.10
C PHE A 147 -8.96 24.99 1.58
N ILE A 148 -7.96 25.24 2.41
CA ILE A 148 -8.14 25.51 3.84
C ILE A 148 -9.04 26.73 4.02
N GLY A 149 -10.04 26.61 4.89
CA GLY A 149 -11.06 27.61 5.14
C GLY A 149 -12.26 27.57 4.18
N ASP A 150 -12.16 26.92 3.01
CA ASP A 150 -13.33 26.66 2.15
C ASP A 150 -13.88 25.24 2.42
N ALA A 151 -14.92 25.17 3.25
CA ALA A 151 -15.56 23.91 3.62
C ALA A 151 -16.04 23.07 2.42
N ARG A 152 -16.45 23.71 1.32
CA ARG A 152 -17.04 23.02 0.16
C ARG A 152 -15.93 22.35 -0.64
N ALA A 153 -14.95 23.15 -1.06
CA ALA A 153 -13.85 22.68 -1.89
C ALA A 153 -13.00 21.65 -1.13
N TRP A 154 -12.72 21.91 0.15
CA TRP A 154 -11.94 21.00 0.98
C TRP A 154 -12.60 19.64 1.16
N ASN A 155 -13.89 19.60 1.53
CA ASN A 155 -14.62 18.34 1.71
C ASN A 155 -14.80 17.59 0.38
N LEU A 156 -15.14 18.28 -0.71
CA LEU A 156 -15.30 17.62 -2.02
C LEU A 156 -13.98 17.03 -2.52
N TRP A 157 -12.87 17.76 -2.35
CA TRP A 157 -11.55 17.24 -2.70
C TRP A 157 -11.18 16.02 -1.85
N LEU A 158 -11.38 16.10 -0.53
CA LEU A 158 -11.11 14.95 0.34
C LEU A 158 -11.99 13.75 0.02
N SER A 159 -13.24 13.95 -0.36
CA SER A 159 -14.11 12.88 -0.84
C SER A 159 -13.48 12.15 -2.04
N LEU A 160 -13.03 12.91 -3.04
CA LEU A 160 -12.34 12.34 -4.21
C LEU A 160 -11.04 11.64 -3.81
N PHE A 161 -10.25 12.23 -2.93
CA PHE A 161 -9.01 11.64 -2.40
C PHE A 161 -9.28 10.29 -1.72
N TRP A 162 -10.33 10.18 -0.89
CA TRP A 162 -10.69 8.93 -0.23
C TRP A 162 -11.23 7.87 -1.19
N PHE A 163 -11.97 8.26 -2.25
CA PHE A 163 -12.32 7.34 -3.33
C PHE A 163 -11.10 6.85 -4.10
N GLY A 164 -10.12 7.72 -4.36
CA GLY A 164 -8.84 7.36 -4.94
C GLY A 164 -8.09 6.35 -4.04
N THR A 165 -8.04 6.62 -2.73
CA THR A 165 -7.44 5.72 -1.74
C THR A 165 -8.12 4.35 -1.73
N MET A 166 -9.46 4.31 -1.78
CA MET A 166 -10.23 3.07 -1.89
C MET A 166 -9.84 2.27 -3.15
N ALA A 167 -9.75 2.94 -4.30
CA ALA A 167 -9.35 2.32 -5.56
C ALA A 167 -7.89 1.79 -5.50
N CYS A 168 -6.97 2.57 -4.93
CA CYS A 168 -5.59 2.14 -4.70
C CYS A 168 -5.54 0.88 -3.82
N MET A 169 -6.31 0.82 -2.72
CA MET A 169 -6.38 -0.37 -1.87
C MET A 169 -6.94 -1.60 -2.61
N MET A 170 -7.91 -1.42 -3.51
CA MET A 170 -8.40 -2.50 -4.38
C MET A 170 -7.31 -3.03 -5.30
N ILE A 171 -6.53 -2.14 -5.90
CA ILE A 171 -5.41 -2.51 -6.78
C ILE A 171 -4.34 -3.25 -5.96
N THR A 172 -3.90 -2.67 -4.84
CA THR A 172 -2.91 -3.28 -3.94
C THR A 172 -3.35 -4.67 -3.48
N ARG A 173 -4.62 -4.83 -3.11
CA ARG A 173 -5.17 -6.13 -2.73
C ARG A 173 -5.17 -7.13 -3.89
N LYS A 174 -5.57 -6.70 -5.09
CA LYS A 174 -5.59 -7.56 -6.29
C LYS A 174 -4.17 -8.00 -6.68
N TRP A 175 -3.21 -7.11 -6.50
CA TRP A 175 -1.84 -7.31 -6.97
C TRP A 175 -0.94 -7.95 -5.91
N SER A 176 -1.41 -8.19 -4.68
CA SER A 176 -0.66 -8.85 -3.62
C SER A 176 -0.83 -10.37 -3.72
N PRO A 177 0.08 -11.12 -4.40
CA PRO A 177 -0.01 -12.57 -4.47
C PRO A 177 0.36 -13.21 -3.13
N ARG A 178 -0.20 -14.40 -2.88
CA ARG A 178 0.14 -15.22 -1.71
C ARG A 178 1.63 -15.60 -1.65
N SER A 179 2.31 -15.65 -2.79
CA SER A 179 3.75 -15.98 -2.88
C SER A 179 4.65 -14.99 -2.13
N HIS A 180 4.22 -13.74 -1.90
CA HIS A 180 4.98 -12.76 -1.11
C HIS A 180 5.17 -13.17 0.35
N PHE A 181 4.33 -14.07 0.88
CA PHE A 181 4.34 -14.49 2.28
C PHE A 181 4.91 -15.92 2.48
N GLY A 182 5.41 -16.56 1.42
CA GLY A 182 5.91 -17.94 1.48
C GLY A 182 4.90 -18.91 2.09
N ASP A 183 5.31 -19.62 3.14
CA ASP A 183 4.48 -20.60 3.86
C ASP A 183 3.53 -19.94 4.89
N HIS A 184 3.67 -18.65 5.17
CA HIS A 184 2.88 -17.92 6.18
C HIS A 184 1.54 -17.43 5.61
N VAL A 185 0.67 -18.38 5.27
CA VAL A 185 -0.67 -18.12 4.71
C VAL A 185 -1.52 -17.22 5.59
N GLU A 186 -1.35 -17.29 6.90
CA GLU A 186 -2.11 -16.51 7.87
C GLU A 186 -1.76 -15.01 7.81
N ALA A 187 -0.47 -14.67 7.70
CA ALA A 187 -0.02 -13.29 7.53
C ALA A 187 -0.64 -12.65 6.27
N HIS A 188 -0.71 -13.40 5.17
CA HIS A 188 -1.36 -12.95 3.94
C HIS A 188 -2.87 -12.70 4.14
N ARG A 189 -3.58 -13.59 4.84
CA ARG A 189 -5.02 -13.42 5.16
C ARG A 189 -5.25 -12.20 6.05
N ILE A 190 -4.38 -11.98 7.03
CA ILE A 190 -4.43 -10.83 7.95
C ILE A 190 -4.29 -9.52 7.16
N LEU A 191 -3.30 -9.44 6.25
CA LEU A 191 -3.15 -8.27 5.38
C LEU A 191 -4.37 -8.04 4.49
N HIS A 192 -4.88 -9.07 3.81
CA HIS A 192 -6.05 -8.94 2.93
C HIS A 192 -7.32 -8.53 3.69
N ARG A 193 -7.46 -8.98 4.94
CA ARG A 193 -8.53 -8.52 5.84
C ARG A 193 -8.37 -7.04 6.16
N LEU A 194 -7.17 -6.60 6.55
CA LEU A 194 -6.87 -5.18 6.79
C LEU A 194 -7.19 -4.33 5.56
N LEU A 195 -6.68 -4.70 4.38
CA LEU A 195 -6.92 -3.95 3.14
C LEU A 195 -8.42 -3.83 2.83
N ARG A 196 -9.22 -4.87 3.08
CA ARG A 196 -10.67 -4.82 2.87
C ARG A 196 -11.38 -3.93 3.88
N GLU A 197 -10.97 -3.99 5.15
CA GLU A 197 -11.52 -3.12 6.19
C GLU A 197 -11.22 -1.65 5.90
N LEU A 198 -9.95 -1.33 5.58
CA LEU A 198 -9.54 0.02 5.23
C LEU A 198 -10.19 0.51 3.93
N GLN A 199 -10.35 -0.36 2.94
CA GLN A 199 -11.07 -0.03 1.70
C GLN A 199 -12.52 0.36 2.00
N THR A 200 -13.22 -0.43 2.83
CA THR A 200 -14.61 -0.14 3.23
C THR A 200 -14.69 1.17 4.00
N MET A 201 -13.76 1.39 4.94
CA MET A 201 -13.67 2.64 5.70
C MET A 201 -13.43 3.84 4.79
N ALA A 202 -12.46 3.76 3.87
CA ALA A 202 -12.17 4.81 2.91
C ALA A 202 -13.40 5.14 2.05
N GLY A 203 -14.16 4.13 1.59
CA GLY A 203 -15.41 4.35 0.85
C GLY A 203 -16.50 5.04 1.67
N ILE A 204 -16.69 4.62 2.93
CA ILE A 204 -17.66 5.25 3.85
C ILE A 204 -17.26 6.70 4.13
N THR A 205 -15.99 6.95 4.44
CA THR A 205 -15.45 8.29 4.68
C THR A 205 -15.56 9.17 3.45
N ALA A 206 -15.23 8.66 2.27
CA ALA A 206 -15.38 9.37 1.00
C ALA A 206 -16.82 9.85 0.80
N PHE A 207 -17.79 8.96 1.01
CA PHE A 207 -19.20 9.28 0.87
C PHE A 207 -19.65 10.29 1.92
N ALA A 208 -19.32 10.08 3.20
CA ALA A 208 -19.74 10.96 4.29
C ALA A 208 -19.16 12.38 4.16
N VAL A 209 -17.86 12.50 3.88
CA VAL A 209 -17.21 13.80 3.66
C VAL A 209 -17.72 14.45 2.37
N GLY A 210 -17.99 13.67 1.32
CA GLY A 210 -18.62 14.15 0.09
C GLY A 210 -19.99 14.77 0.33
N LEU A 211 -20.83 14.12 1.14
CA LEU A 211 -22.11 14.67 1.57
C LEU A 211 -21.94 15.98 2.33
N CYS A 212 -20.97 16.08 3.26
CA CYS A 212 -20.66 17.35 3.93
C CYS A 212 -20.27 18.45 2.94
N GLY A 213 -19.49 18.12 1.90
CA GLY A 213 -19.13 19.06 0.84
C GLY A 213 -20.33 19.54 0.01
N VAL A 214 -21.23 18.61 -0.37
CA VAL A 214 -22.46 18.93 -1.10
C VAL A 214 -23.41 19.77 -0.24
N PHE A 215 -23.60 19.42 1.04
CA PHE A 215 -24.44 20.22 1.93
C PHE A 215 -23.85 21.60 2.22
N ALA A 216 -22.53 21.73 2.37
CA ALA A 216 -21.88 23.03 2.47
C ALA A 216 -22.07 23.89 1.20
N PHE A 217 -22.23 23.25 0.04
CA PHE A 217 -22.50 23.93 -1.22
C PHE A 217 -23.95 24.42 -1.31
N LEU A 218 -24.91 23.59 -0.87
CA LEU A 218 -26.34 23.91 -0.88
C LEU A 218 -26.75 24.87 0.23
N ASP A 219 -26.11 24.78 1.39
CA ASP A 219 -26.38 25.58 2.58
C ASP A 219 -25.18 26.46 2.92
N TRP A 220 -25.08 27.56 2.18
CA TRP A 220 -24.05 28.59 2.34
C TRP A 220 -24.00 29.23 3.74
N THR A 221 -25.12 29.22 4.48
CA THR A 221 -25.19 29.81 5.82
C THR A 221 -24.50 28.96 6.88
N ASN A 222 -24.49 27.63 6.71
CA ASN A 222 -23.94 26.70 7.70
C ASN A 222 -22.62 26.05 7.25
N GLN A 223 -21.82 26.73 6.43
CA GLN A 223 -20.53 26.20 5.95
C GLN A 223 -19.57 25.82 7.08
N LEU A 224 -19.53 26.60 8.16
CA LEU A 224 -18.70 26.29 9.33
C LEU A 224 -19.08 24.94 9.95
N PHE A 225 -20.37 24.69 10.13
CA PHE A 225 -20.87 23.44 10.70
C PHE A 225 -20.47 22.25 9.81
N TRP A 226 -20.79 22.30 8.51
CA TRP A 226 -20.47 21.23 7.58
C TRP A 226 -18.96 21.00 7.39
N GLY A 227 -18.16 22.07 7.45
CA GLY A 227 -16.70 22.01 7.44
C GLY A 227 -16.13 21.31 8.68
N LEU A 228 -16.63 21.66 9.86
CA LEU A 228 -16.21 21.02 11.12
C LEU A 228 -16.64 19.56 11.19
N THR A 229 -17.87 19.24 10.78
CA THR A 229 -18.35 17.84 10.73
C THR A 229 -17.49 16.99 9.80
N GLY A 230 -17.20 17.48 8.58
CA GLY A 230 -16.29 16.80 7.65
C GLY A 230 -14.90 16.58 8.24
N SER A 231 -14.35 17.60 8.92
CA SER A 231 -13.04 17.50 9.58
C SER A 231 -13.02 16.47 10.71
N ILE A 232 -14.08 16.40 11.53
CA ILE A 232 -14.19 15.39 12.61
C ILE A 232 -14.25 13.97 12.03
N ILE A 233 -15.03 13.77 10.95
CA ILE A 233 -15.11 12.47 10.26
C ILE A 233 -13.72 12.04 9.76
N VAL A 234 -12.97 12.97 9.17
CA VAL A 234 -11.60 12.73 8.69
C VAL A 234 -10.67 12.37 9.84
N LEU A 235 -10.67 13.14 10.94
CA LEU A 235 -9.84 12.88 12.11
C LEU A 235 -10.13 11.51 12.74
N PHE A 236 -11.41 11.17 12.87
CA PHE A 236 -11.83 9.85 13.35
C PHE A 236 -11.33 8.74 12.43
N THR A 237 -11.49 8.91 11.11
CA THR A 237 -11.02 7.95 10.11
C THR A 237 -9.51 7.74 10.21
N VAL A 238 -8.73 8.83 10.30
CA VAL A 238 -7.27 8.79 10.48
C VAL A 238 -6.90 7.97 11.73
N GLY A 239 -7.52 8.25 12.88
CA GLY A 239 -7.27 7.49 14.11
C GLY A 239 -7.53 5.99 13.96
N VAL A 240 -8.65 5.64 13.31
CA VAL A 240 -9.00 4.23 13.03
C VAL A 240 -8.00 3.58 12.08
N VAL A 241 -7.60 4.27 11.00
CA VAL A 241 -6.62 3.75 10.03
C VAL A 241 -5.29 3.45 10.71
N VAL A 242 -4.78 4.39 11.52
CA VAL A 242 -3.52 4.20 12.27
C VAL A 242 -3.65 3.00 13.22
N ALA A 243 -4.70 2.95 14.03
CA ALA A 243 -4.87 1.90 15.02
C ALA A 243 -5.00 0.50 14.38
N ARG A 244 -5.79 0.38 13.31
CA ARG A 244 -5.93 -0.89 12.58
C ARG A 244 -4.63 -1.31 11.90
N THR A 245 -3.88 -0.36 11.35
CA THR A 245 -2.59 -0.63 10.70
C THR A 245 -1.56 -1.11 11.71
N GLU A 246 -1.40 -0.44 12.84
CA GLU A 246 -0.47 -0.83 13.91
C GLU A 246 -0.76 -2.23 14.45
N VAL A 247 -2.03 -2.51 14.80
CA VAL A 247 -2.43 -3.82 15.33
C VAL A 247 -2.19 -4.93 14.31
N CYS A 248 -2.58 -4.72 13.06
CA CYS A 248 -2.39 -5.71 12.00
C CYS A 248 -0.91 -5.92 11.66
N SER A 249 -0.13 -4.83 11.59
CA SER A 249 1.31 -4.87 11.36
C SER A 249 1.99 -5.68 12.46
N SER A 250 1.69 -5.41 13.74
CA SER A 250 2.20 -6.19 14.88
C SER A 250 1.87 -7.69 14.77
N GLN A 251 0.63 -8.03 14.41
CA GLN A 251 0.22 -9.43 14.19
C GLN A 251 1.03 -10.10 13.07
N ILE A 252 1.23 -9.41 11.94
CA ILE A 252 2.03 -9.93 10.83
C ILE A 252 3.47 -10.15 11.27
N HIS A 253 4.10 -9.20 11.97
CA HIS A 253 5.47 -9.33 12.46
C HIS A 253 5.63 -10.49 13.46
N ALA A 254 4.63 -10.74 14.32
CA ALA A 254 4.64 -11.85 15.25
C ALA A 254 4.68 -13.22 14.53
N HIS A 255 4.05 -13.36 13.35
CA HIS A 255 4.14 -14.58 12.54
C HIS A 255 5.56 -14.85 12.00
N PHE A 256 6.41 -13.83 11.93
CA PHE A 256 7.82 -13.93 11.55
C PHE A 256 8.76 -13.96 12.77
N GLY A 257 8.23 -14.18 13.98
CA GLY A 257 9.03 -14.23 15.22
C GLY A 257 9.49 -12.87 15.74
N VAL A 258 8.99 -11.76 15.17
CA VAL A 258 9.32 -10.40 15.61
C VAL A 258 8.22 -9.88 16.52
N HIS A 259 8.48 -9.88 17.83
CA HIS A 259 7.53 -9.38 18.82
C HIS A 259 7.67 -7.86 18.99
N ARG A 260 6.90 -7.10 18.21
CA ARG A 260 6.73 -5.65 18.38
C ARG A 260 5.35 -5.37 18.99
N PRO A 261 5.24 -4.84 20.22
CA PRO A 261 3.95 -4.42 20.77
C PRO A 261 3.41 -3.23 19.94
N PRO A 262 2.08 -3.11 19.80
CA PRO A 262 1.47 -2.01 19.08
C PRO A 262 1.74 -0.67 19.79
N PHE A 263 2.04 0.39 19.04
CA PHE A 263 2.26 1.76 19.54
C PHE A 263 3.52 2.00 20.42
N ASN A 264 4.55 1.17 20.28
CA ASN A 264 5.87 1.42 20.88
C ASN A 264 6.70 2.45 20.13
#